data_AF-A0A934N207-F1
#
_entry.id   AF-A0A934N207-F1
#
_cell.length_a   1.000
_cell.length_b   1.000
_cell.length_c   1.000
_cell.angle_alpha   90.00
_cell.angle_beta   90.00
_cell.angle_gamma   90.00
#
_symmetry.space_group_name_H-M   'P 1'
#
loop_
_entity.id
_entity.type
_entity.pdbx_description
1 polymer ?
#
loop_
_entity_poly.entity_id
_entity_poly.type
_entity_poly.pdbx_seq_one_letter_code
_entity_poly.pdbx_strand_id
1 'polypeptide(L)'
;MIWILPSAIALLIKLFLFFYSDVHKKKYFFIFLLSTFCMNQLELIAFFRFGYDLITLKLYYCAAIFTVFYLAVVCADITQRGRFMKSGLTLVAPSALSAAILFTDYLVKGVQLLPNGSITRIAGDYYFIFQIYALAAVTLAVSLLIVNLFLKNDYHLKAKSITALIGFSPFIAFILILIPLMQAGYEVNMAGFSSLSISFMLIFFISATDKYKLFTIMQFVPFSHSRAQYLEVRSLLRRRLKLTAGDVVDMKAFLRDFETLIIKHTYHHAETQKEAARRLNISESNLSRKVAPR
;
A
#
# COMPACT_ATOMS: atom_id res chain seq x y z
N MET A 1 -5.91 -28.37 4.14
CA MET A 1 -6.43 -27.58 5.29
C MET A 1 -5.56 -26.37 5.65
N ILE A 2 -4.23 -26.47 5.70
CA ILE A 2 -3.33 -25.33 6.04
C ILE A 2 -3.55 -24.10 5.14
N TRP A 3 -3.89 -24.31 3.86
CA TRP A 3 -4.15 -23.25 2.87
C TRP A 3 -5.40 -22.39 3.11
N ILE A 4 -6.30 -22.81 4.00
CA ILE A 4 -7.50 -22.04 4.38
C ILE A 4 -7.13 -20.86 5.29
N LEU A 5 -6.10 -21.06 6.13
CA LEU A 5 -5.71 -20.11 7.18
C LEU A 5 -5.32 -18.73 6.61
N PRO A 6 -4.47 -18.62 5.55
CA PRO A 6 -4.14 -17.33 4.93
C PRO A 6 -5.37 -16.55 4.43
N SER A 7 -6.32 -17.23 3.79
CA SER A 7 -7.53 -16.57 3.26
C SER A 7 -8.44 -16.09 4.38
N ALA A 8 -8.64 -16.91 5.43
CA ALA A 8 -9.42 -16.54 6.61
C ALA A 8 -8.82 -15.34 7.35
N ILE A 9 -7.50 -15.35 7.61
CA ILE A 9 -6.79 -14.21 8.22
C ILE A 9 -6.93 -12.95 7.35
N ALA A 10 -6.75 -13.09 6.03
CA ALA A 10 -6.87 -11.99 5.09
C ALA A 10 -8.31 -11.42 5.03
N LEU A 11 -9.34 -12.23 5.26
CA LEU A 11 -10.72 -11.77 5.39
C LEU A 11 -10.97 -11.03 6.70
N LEU A 12 -10.45 -11.54 7.83
CA LEU A 12 -10.56 -10.86 9.13
C LEU A 12 -9.91 -9.47 9.10
N ILE A 13 -8.73 -9.35 8.49
CA ILE A 13 -8.05 -8.06 8.30
C ILE A 13 -8.93 -7.11 7.46
N LYS A 14 -9.49 -7.57 6.35
CA LYS A 14 -10.37 -6.74 5.50
C LYS A 14 -11.65 -6.33 6.22
N LEU A 15 -12.24 -7.24 6.99
CA LEU A 15 -13.42 -6.97 7.81
C LEU A 15 -13.12 -5.88 8.85
N PHE A 16 -11.98 -5.97 9.54
CA PHE A 16 -11.51 -4.90 10.41
C PHE A 16 -11.33 -3.57 9.67
N LEU A 17 -10.74 -3.58 8.47
CA LEU A 17 -10.55 -2.38 7.66
C LEU A 17 -11.87 -1.74 7.21
N PHE A 18 -12.94 -2.52 7.02
CA PHE A 18 -14.27 -1.97 6.72
C PHE A 18 -14.82 -1.11 7.85
N PHE A 19 -14.58 -1.46 9.11
CA PHE A 19 -15.03 -0.65 10.25
C PHE A 19 -14.13 0.56 10.53
N TYR A 20 -13.03 0.72 9.78
CA TYR A 20 -12.07 1.79 9.99
C TYR A 20 -12.53 3.09 9.28
N SER A 21 -12.83 4.13 10.06
CA SER A 21 -13.53 5.35 9.60
C SER A 21 -12.86 6.09 8.43
N ASP A 22 -11.54 6.01 8.29
CA ASP A 22 -10.81 6.68 7.21
C ASP A 22 -10.95 6.01 5.85
N VAL A 23 -11.30 4.72 5.81
CA VAL A 23 -11.47 3.95 4.57
C VAL A 23 -12.67 4.45 3.79
N HIS A 24 -13.80 4.65 4.46
CA HIS A 24 -15.04 5.11 3.82
C HIS A 24 -14.92 6.50 3.18
N LYS A 25 -14.04 7.35 3.69
CA LYS A 25 -13.80 8.69 3.13
C LYS A 25 -13.08 8.63 1.78
N LYS A 26 -12.52 7.48 1.39
CA LYS A 26 -11.72 7.30 0.17
C LYS A 26 -12.40 6.32 -0.78
N LYS A 27 -13.23 6.88 -1.68
CA LYS A 27 -14.02 6.13 -2.68
C LYS A 27 -13.23 5.00 -3.37
N TYR A 28 -12.10 5.31 -3.99
CA TYR A 28 -11.34 4.31 -4.76
C TYR A 28 -10.71 3.23 -3.87
N PHE A 29 -10.22 3.61 -2.69
CA PHE A 29 -9.65 2.67 -1.73
C PHE A 29 -10.73 1.74 -1.17
N PHE A 30 -11.93 2.26 -0.89
CA PHE A 30 -13.06 1.44 -0.46
C PHE A 30 -13.48 0.42 -1.53
N ILE A 31 -13.55 0.82 -2.81
CA ILE A 31 -13.92 -0.11 -3.88
C ILE A 31 -12.80 -1.16 -4.12
N PHE A 32 -11.54 -0.76 -3.97
CA PHE A 32 -10.42 -1.70 -3.97
C PHE A 32 -10.52 -2.72 -2.83
N LEU A 33 -10.82 -2.26 -1.60
CA LEU A 33 -11.07 -3.13 -0.45
C LEU A 33 -12.23 -4.09 -0.71
N LEU A 34 -13.34 -3.60 -1.26
CA LEU A 34 -14.49 -4.42 -1.63
C LEU A 34 -14.13 -5.51 -2.66
N SER A 35 -13.42 -5.13 -3.72
CA SER A 35 -13.01 -6.07 -4.77
C SER A 35 -12.11 -7.18 -4.22
N THR A 36 -11.12 -6.82 -3.39
CA THR A 36 -10.23 -7.79 -2.74
C THR A 36 -10.96 -8.65 -1.70
N PHE A 37 -11.97 -8.11 -1.02
CA PHE A 37 -12.81 -8.87 -0.10
C PHE A 37 -13.63 -9.93 -0.84
N CYS A 38 -14.30 -9.54 -1.94
CA CYS A 38 -15.03 -10.48 -2.79
C CYS A 38 -14.12 -11.58 -3.35
N MET A 39 -12.92 -11.22 -3.81
CA MET A 39 -11.94 -12.19 -4.31
C MET A 39 -11.58 -13.23 -3.23
N ASN A 40 -11.29 -12.80 -2.00
CA ASN A 40 -10.94 -13.70 -0.90
C ASN A 40 -12.14 -14.54 -0.41
N GLN A 41 -13.36 -14.01 -0.47
CA GLN A 41 -14.57 -14.78 -0.17
C GLN A 41 -14.76 -15.92 -1.17
N LEU A 42 -14.58 -15.66 -2.47
CA LEU A 42 -14.67 -16.68 -3.51
C LEU A 42 -13.56 -17.73 -3.36
N GLU A 43 -12.35 -17.30 -2.98
CA GLU A 43 -11.25 -18.23 -2.65
C GLU A 43 -11.63 -19.14 -1.47
N LEU A 44 -12.22 -18.58 -0.41
CA LEU A 44 -12.64 -19.35 0.76
C LEU A 44 -13.76 -20.34 0.42
N ILE A 45 -14.78 -19.90 -0.33
CA ILE A 45 -15.89 -20.75 -0.79
C ILE A 45 -15.36 -21.91 -1.63
N ALA A 46 -14.38 -21.64 -2.52
CA ALA A 46 -13.76 -22.65 -3.36
C ALA A 46 -13.01 -23.73 -2.54
N PHE A 47 -12.48 -23.40 -1.36
CA PHE A 47 -11.87 -24.40 -0.47
C PHE A 47 -12.88 -25.29 0.27
N PHE A 48 -14.10 -24.80 0.54
CA PHE A 48 -15.11 -25.54 1.29
C PHE A 48 -16.07 -26.36 0.41
N ARG A 49 -16.28 -25.97 -0.85
CA ARG A 49 -17.10 -26.77 -1.78
C ARG A 49 -16.30 -27.96 -2.31
N PHE A 50 -16.72 -29.17 -1.95
CA PHE A 50 -16.19 -30.44 -2.47
C PHE A 50 -16.47 -30.68 -3.97
N GLY A 51 -17.32 -29.85 -4.59
CA GLY A 51 -17.54 -29.80 -6.03
C GLY A 51 -16.96 -28.52 -6.61
N TYR A 52 -15.86 -28.64 -7.34
CA TYR A 52 -15.15 -27.53 -7.97
C TYR A 52 -15.98 -26.94 -9.11
N ASP A 53 -16.62 -25.81 -8.83
CA ASP A 53 -17.52 -25.16 -9.78
C ASP A 53 -16.76 -24.13 -10.64
N LEU A 54 -16.77 -24.35 -11.95
CA LEU A 54 -16.20 -23.43 -12.95
C LEU A 54 -16.75 -22.02 -12.80
N ILE A 55 -18.02 -21.87 -12.40
CA ILE A 55 -18.66 -20.56 -12.18
C ILE A 55 -17.97 -19.82 -11.04
N THR A 56 -17.65 -20.52 -9.95
CA THR A 56 -16.94 -19.91 -8.80
C THR A 56 -15.55 -19.43 -9.22
N LEU A 57 -14.83 -20.20 -10.04
CA LEU A 57 -13.54 -19.81 -10.60
C LEU A 57 -13.68 -18.58 -11.51
N LYS A 58 -14.66 -18.56 -12.42
CA LYS A 58 -14.92 -17.41 -13.31
C LYS A 58 -15.27 -16.14 -12.53
N LEU A 59 -16.09 -16.24 -11.48
CA LEU A 59 -16.38 -15.13 -10.57
C LEU A 59 -15.13 -14.63 -9.84
N TYR A 60 -14.25 -15.55 -9.42
CA TYR A 60 -12.98 -15.20 -8.80
C TYR A 60 -12.12 -14.36 -9.75
N TYR A 61 -12.02 -14.77 -11.02
CA TYR A 61 -11.32 -14.00 -12.05
C TYR A 61 -11.94 -12.63 -12.31
N CYS A 62 -13.27 -12.50 -12.25
CA CYS A 62 -13.92 -11.20 -12.35
C CYS A 62 -13.52 -10.29 -11.17
N ALA A 63 -13.56 -10.81 -9.94
CA ALA A 63 -13.10 -10.07 -8.77
C ALA A 63 -11.60 -9.69 -8.88
N ALA A 64 -10.77 -10.56 -9.44
CA ALA A 64 -9.35 -10.29 -9.68
C ALA A 64 -9.15 -9.16 -10.71
N ILE A 65 -9.92 -9.13 -11.80
CA ILE A 65 -9.88 -8.04 -12.81
C ILE A 65 -10.15 -6.69 -12.16
N PHE A 66 -11.22 -6.59 -11.36
CA PHE A 66 -11.57 -5.36 -10.66
C PHE A 66 -10.53 -5.01 -9.58
N THR A 67 -10.01 -6.00 -8.87
CA THR A 67 -8.95 -5.81 -7.88
C THR A 67 -7.73 -5.15 -8.52
N VAL A 68 -7.24 -5.70 -9.63
CA VAL A 68 -6.06 -5.18 -10.33
C VAL A 68 -6.34 -3.81 -10.98
N PHE A 69 -7.55 -3.59 -11.49
CA PHE A 69 -7.96 -2.27 -11.98
C PHE A 69 -7.90 -1.22 -10.88
N TYR A 70 -8.59 -1.47 -9.77
CA TYR A 70 -8.70 -0.52 -8.67
C TYR A 70 -7.38 -0.33 -7.92
N LEU A 71 -6.48 -1.31 -7.96
CA LEU A 71 -5.10 -1.14 -7.52
C LEU A 71 -4.42 0.01 -8.29
N ALA A 72 -4.48 -0.01 -9.62
CA ALA A 72 -3.92 1.05 -10.45
C ALA A 72 -4.61 2.40 -10.22
N VAL A 73 -5.95 2.41 -10.05
CA VAL A 73 -6.71 3.63 -9.74
C VAL A 73 -6.32 4.22 -8.37
N VAL A 74 -6.11 3.38 -7.36
CA VAL A 74 -5.66 3.83 -6.03
C VAL A 74 -4.25 4.42 -6.12
N CYS A 75 -3.33 3.79 -6.85
CA CYS A 75 -1.99 4.36 -7.08
C CYS A 75 -2.04 5.70 -7.84
N ALA A 76 -2.93 5.82 -8.82
CA ALA A 76 -3.20 7.08 -9.51
C ALA A 76 -3.75 8.16 -8.55
N ASP A 77 -4.61 7.77 -7.59
CA ASP A 77 -5.10 8.67 -6.56
C ASP A 77 -4.02 9.13 -5.58
N ILE A 78 -3.20 8.21 -5.08
CA ILE A 78 -2.06 8.49 -4.19
C ILE A 78 -1.07 9.47 -4.83
N THR A 79 -0.75 9.25 -6.12
CA THR A 79 0.20 10.08 -6.87
C THR A 79 -0.41 11.38 -7.40
N GLN A 80 -1.75 11.52 -7.31
CA GLN A 80 -2.52 12.59 -7.94
C GLN A 80 -2.25 12.70 -9.46
N ARG A 81 -1.95 11.57 -10.10
CA ARG A 81 -1.72 11.45 -11.55
C ARG A 81 -2.78 10.56 -12.17
N GLY A 82 -2.77 10.42 -13.50
CA GLY A 82 -3.66 9.48 -14.18
C GLY A 82 -5.14 9.81 -14.02
N ARG A 83 -5.53 11.09 -14.19
CA ARG A 83 -6.94 11.51 -14.12
C ARG A 83 -7.84 10.68 -15.04
N PHE A 84 -7.33 10.23 -16.19
CA PHE A 84 -8.05 9.35 -17.11
C PHE A 84 -8.50 8.04 -16.44
N MET A 85 -7.69 7.46 -15.55
CA MET A 85 -8.03 6.21 -14.85
C MET A 85 -9.23 6.34 -13.93
N LYS A 86 -9.51 7.55 -13.46
CA LYS A 86 -10.64 7.86 -12.58
C LYS A 86 -11.95 8.09 -13.34
N SER A 87 -11.90 8.14 -14.67
CA SER A 87 -13.09 8.31 -15.52
C SER A 87 -13.99 7.07 -15.44
N GLY A 88 -15.30 7.25 -15.52
CA GLY A 88 -16.22 6.10 -15.64
C GLY A 88 -15.99 5.30 -16.92
N LEU A 89 -15.47 5.93 -17.98
CA LEU A 89 -15.20 5.27 -19.27
C LEU A 89 -14.12 4.19 -19.16
N THR A 90 -13.16 4.31 -18.24
CA THR A 90 -12.12 3.29 -18.06
C THR A 90 -12.66 2.02 -17.42
N LEU A 91 -13.88 2.02 -16.86
CA LEU A 91 -14.55 0.83 -16.36
C LEU A 91 -15.11 -0.07 -17.48
N VAL A 92 -15.25 0.44 -18.70
CA VAL A 92 -15.75 -0.35 -19.84
C VAL A 92 -14.83 -1.52 -20.12
N ALA A 93 -13.51 -1.30 -20.13
CA ALA A 93 -12.52 -2.35 -20.38
C ALA A 93 -12.53 -3.50 -19.36
N PRO A 94 -12.41 -3.27 -18.03
CA PRO A 94 -12.50 -4.36 -17.06
C PRO A 94 -13.86 -5.04 -17.08
N SER A 95 -14.95 -4.30 -17.29
CA SER A 95 -16.31 -4.88 -17.36
C SER A 95 -16.48 -5.79 -18.57
N ALA A 96 -16.00 -5.37 -19.74
CA ALA A 96 -16.01 -6.19 -20.95
C ALA A 96 -15.16 -7.46 -20.79
N LEU A 97 -13.99 -7.34 -20.17
CA LEU A 97 -13.13 -8.49 -19.90
C LEU A 97 -13.77 -9.46 -18.88
N SER A 98 -14.40 -8.94 -17.82
CA SER A 98 -15.14 -9.76 -16.86
C SER A 98 -16.34 -10.47 -17.50
N ALA A 99 -17.10 -9.77 -18.34
CA ALA A 99 -18.18 -10.37 -19.11
C ALA A 99 -17.67 -11.48 -20.04
N ALA A 100 -16.56 -11.24 -20.74
CA ALA A 100 -15.93 -12.25 -21.60
C ALA A 100 -15.52 -13.49 -20.79
N ILE A 101 -14.95 -13.35 -19.60
CA ILE A 101 -14.61 -14.50 -18.74
C ILE A 101 -15.85 -15.25 -18.28
N LEU A 102 -16.91 -14.56 -17.88
CA LEU A 102 -18.13 -15.19 -17.37
C LEU A 102 -18.87 -15.99 -18.45
N PHE A 103 -19.07 -15.37 -19.62
CA PHE A 103 -19.94 -15.91 -20.66
C PHE A 103 -19.21 -16.75 -21.72
N THR A 104 -17.88 -16.81 -21.71
CA THR A 104 -17.11 -17.61 -22.69
C THR A 104 -16.12 -18.56 -22.03
N ASP A 105 -15.75 -19.62 -22.74
CA ASP A 105 -14.73 -20.59 -22.32
C ASP A 105 -13.37 -20.33 -22.99
N TYR A 106 -13.28 -19.29 -23.81
CA TYR A 106 -12.08 -18.87 -24.55
C TYR A 106 -10.97 -18.33 -23.64
N LEU A 107 -11.32 -17.80 -22.47
CA LEU A 107 -10.37 -17.29 -21.48
C LEU A 107 -10.11 -18.33 -20.40
N VAL A 108 -11.17 -18.86 -19.78
CA VAL A 108 -11.08 -19.87 -18.71
C VAL A 108 -11.93 -21.07 -19.14
N LYS A 109 -11.27 -22.12 -19.61
CA LYS A 109 -11.93 -23.29 -20.20
C LYS A 109 -12.42 -24.29 -19.16
N GLY A 110 -11.72 -24.40 -18.05
CA GLY A 110 -11.99 -25.43 -17.06
C GLY A 110 -11.19 -25.27 -15.79
N VAL A 111 -11.32 -26.27 -14.93
CA VAL A 111 -10.70 -26.35 -13.61
C VAL A 111 -9.87 -27.64 -13.56
N GLN A 112 -8.66 -27.56 -13.02
CA GLN A 112 -7.80 -28.70 -12.76
C GLN A 112 -7.42 -28.72 -11.29
N LEU A 113 -7.43 -29.92 -10.71
CA LEU A 113 -7.01 -30.15 -9.33
C LEU A 113 -5.53 -30.43 -9.27
N LEU A 114 -4.84 -29.70 -8.40
CA LEU A 114 -3.44 -29.95 -8.07
C LEU A 114 -3.34 -31.03 -6.98
N PRO A 115 -2.23 -31.79 -6.91
CA PRO A 115 -2.00 -32.84 -5.92
C PRO A 115 -2.08 -32.35 -4.47
N ASN A 116 -1.83 -31.06 -4.24
CA ASN A 116 -1.92 -30.41 -2.93
C ASN A 116 -3.37 -30.05 -2.52
N GLY A 117 -4.37 -30.48 -3.29
CA GLY A 117 -5.80 -30.18 -3.05
C GLY A 117 -6.18 -28.74 -3.38
N SER A 118 -5.31 -28.00 -4.08
CA SER A 118 -5.64 -26.67 -4.58
C SER A 118 -6.12 -26.71 -6.02
N ILE A 119 -6.71 -25.60 -6.45
CA ILE A 119 -7.37 -25.49 -7.72
C ILE A 119 -6.51 -24.62 -8.64
N THR A 120 -6.25 -25.10 -9.85
CA THR A 120 -5.75 -24.27 -10.94
C THR A 120 -6.75 -24.24 -12.08
N ARG A 121 -6.61 -23.24 -12.94
CA ARG A 121 -7.41 -23.13 -14.15
C ARG A 121 -6.83 -24.01 -15.24
N ILE A 122 -7.70 -24.43 -16.15
CA ILE A 122 -7.32 -24.79 -17.51
C ILE A 122 -7.43 -23.51 -18.34
N ALA A 123 -6.29 -23.00 -18.80
CA ALA A 123 -6.25 -21.78 -19.62
C ALA A 123 -6.93 -22.03 -20.98
N GLY A 124 -7.83 -21.12 -21.37
CA GLY A 124 -8.35 -21.10 -22.74
C GLY A 124 -7.37 -20.43 -23.71
N ASP A 125 -7.65 -20.53 -25.00
CA ASP A 125 -6.77 -20.08 -26.09
C ASP A 125 -6.39 -18.59 -25.98
N TYR A 126 -7.29 -17.77 -25.44
CA TYR A 126 -7.10 -16.32 -25.30
C TYR A 126 -6.73 -15.87 -23.88
N TYR A 127 -6.40 -16.79 -22.96
CA TYR A 127 -6.08 -16.46 -21.56
C TYR A 127 -4.94 -15.43 -21.42
N PHE A 128 -4.05 -15.34 -22.40
CA PHE A 128 -2.97 -14.34 -22.44
C PHE A 128 -3.49 -12.89 -22.37
N ILE A 129 -4.73 -12.61 -22.82
CA ILE A 129 -5.34 -11.27 -22.73
C ILE A 129 -5.47 -10.85 -21.27
N PHE A 130 -5.93 -11.75 -20.40
CA PHE A 130 -6.01 -11.49 -18.96
C PHE A 130 -4.61 -11.28 -18.35
N GLN A 131 -3.62 -12.07 -18.77
CA GLN A 131 -2.24 -11.92 -18.29
C GLN A 131 -1.64 -10.56 -18.66
N ILE A 132 -1.78 -10.14 -19.92
CA ILE A 132 -1.33 -8.83 -20.40
C ILE A 132 -2.06 -7.73 -19.63
N TYR A 133 -3.37 -7.84 -19.47
CA TYR A 133 -4.17 -6.88 -18.70
C TYR A 133 -3.66 -6.73 -17.27
N ALA A 134 -3.46 -7.85 -16.57
CA ALA A 134 -2.99 -7.84 -15.18
C ALA A 134 -1.57 -7.27 -15.07
N LEU A 135 -0.67 -7.68 -15.94
CA LEU A 135 0.71 -7.20 -15.97
C LEU A 135 0.79 -5.70 -16.31
N ALA A 136 0.01 -5.23 -17.28
CA ALA A 136 -0.04 -3.83 -17.68
C ALA A 136 -0.57 -2.96 -16.53
N ALA A 137 -1.63 -3.38 -15.85
CA ALA A 137 -2.19 -2.63 -14.73
C ALA A 137 -1.26 -2.59 -13.51
N VAL A 138 -0.58 -3.69 -13.17
CA VAL A 138 0.43 -3.71 -12.08
C VAL A 138 1.63 -2.84 -12.45
N THR A 139 2.15 -2.98 -13.67
CA THR A 139 3.27 -2.15 -14.17
C THR A 139 2.90 -0.68 -14.18
N LEU A 140 1.67 -0.33 -14.58
CA LEU A 140 1.16 1.03 -14.52
C LEU A 140 1.08 1.54 -13.07
N ALA A 141 0.57 0.73 -12.14
CA ALA A 141 0.48 1.10 -10.73
C ALA A 141 1.86 1.40 -10.12
N VAL A 142 2.84 0.54 -10.38
CA VAL A 142 4.22 0.70 -9.88
C VAL A 142 4.93 1.87 -10.56
N SER A 143 4.82 2.00 -11.89
CA SER A 143 5.45 3.10 -12.63
C SER A 143 4.91 4.46 -12.20
N LEU A 144 3.60 4.60 -11.96
CA LEU A 144 3.02 5.83 -11.42
C LEU A 144 3.68 6.24 -10.08
N LEU A 145 3.88 5.27 -9.18
CA LEU A 145 4.52 5.50 -7.89
C LEU A 145 5.99 5.90 -8.04
N ILE A 146 6.75 5.18 -8.88
CA ILE A 146 8.18 5.45 -9.14
C ILE A 146 8.37 6.82 -9.78
N VAL A 147 7.61 7.12 -10.84
CA VAL A 147 7.67 8.41 -11.55
C VAL A 147 7.38 9.58 -10.59
N ASN A 148 6.50 9.39 -9.61
CA ASN A 148 6.21 10.42 -8.62
C ASN A 148 7.38 10.67 -7.64
N LEU A 149 8.27 9.70 -7.42
CA LEU A 149 9.48 9.90 -6.63
C LEU A 149 10.46 10.87 -7.30
N PHE A 150 10.56 10.79 -8.64
CA PHE A 150 11.52 11.57 -9.41
C PHE A 150 11.01 12.97 -9.78
N LEU A 151 9.72 13.11 -10.09
CA LEU A 151 9.21 14.33 -10.73
C LEU A 151 8.63 15.40 -9.80
N LYS A 152 8.12 15.06 -8.62
CA LYS A 152 7.55 16.06 -7.69
C LYS A 152 8.58 16.48 -6.66
N ASN A 153 8.59 17.75 -6.26
CA ASN A 153 9.41 18.19 -5.12
C ASN A 153 8.64 18.14 -3.78
N ASP A 154 7.34 17.81 -3.81
CA ASP A 154 6.52 17.68 -2.61
C ASP A 154 6.90 16.43 -1.81
N TYR A 155 7.51 16.67 -0.64
CA TYR A 155 7.92 15.65 0.32
C TYR A 155 6.76 14.73 0.73
N HIS A 156 5.57 15.28 0.94
CA HIS A 156 4.43 14.52 1.43
C HIS A 156 3.96 13.51 0.38
N LEU A 157 3.93 13.89 -0.90
CA LEU A 157 3.58 12.96 -1.98
C LEU A 157 4.66 11.91 -2.23
N LYS A 158 5.94 12.25 -2.07
CA LYS A 158 7.04 11.27 -2.10
C LYS A 158 6.88 10.24 -0.98
N ALA A 159 6.68 10.70 0.25
CA ALA A 159 6.48 9.84 1.42
C ALA A 159 5.32 8.86 1.22
N LYS A 160 4.18 9.33 0.68
CA LYS A 160 3.05 8.46 0.32
C LYS A 160 3.42 7.40 -0.72
N SER A 161 4.18 7.80 -1.73
CA SER A 161 4.57 6.90 -2.82
C SER A 161 5.56 5.83 -2.34
N ILE A 162 6.53 6.22 -1.50
CA ILE A 162 7.46 5.30 -0.83
C ILE A 162 6.67 4.31 0.04
N THR A 163 5.75 4.81 0.87
CA THR A 163 4.91 3.97 1.73
C THR A 163 4.11 2.95 0.91
N ALA A 164 3.51 3.39 -0.21
CA ALA A 164 2.80 2.50 -1.11
C ALA A 164 3.75 1.46 -1.76
N LEU A 165 4.94 1.85 -2.22
CA LEU A 165 5.94 0.94 -2.78
C LEU A 165 6.43 -0.11 -1.77
N ILE A 166 6.60 0.28 -0.51
CA ILE A 166 6.89 -0.66 0.58
C ILE A 166 5.73 -1.66 0.73
N GLY A 167 4.48 -1.18 0.64
CA GLY A 167 3.29 -2.04 0.61
C GLY A 167 3.28 -3.04 -0.55
N PHE A 168 3.82 -2.66 -1.71
CA PHE A 168 4.00 -3.57 -2.86
C PHE A 168 5.12 -4.59 -2.68
N SER A 169 6.10 -4.33 -1.81
CA SER A 169 7.30 -5.15 -1.73
C SER A 169 7.06 -6.64 -1.46
N PRO A 170 6.15 -7.08 -0.58
CA PRO A 170 5.91 -8.50 -0.39
C PRO A 170 5.32 -9.13 -1.65
N PHE A 171 4.38 -8.45 -2.30
CA PHE A 171 3.75 -8.94 -3.52
C PHE A 171 4.78 -9.14 -4.65
N ILE A 172 5.68 -8.18 -4.84
CA ILE A 172 6.76 -8.28 -5.84
C ILE A 172 7.73 -9.41 -5.47
N ALA A 173 8.15 -9.49 -4.20
CA ALA A 173 9.03 -10.54 -3.72
C ALA A 173 8.43 -11.94 -3.94
N PHE A 174 7.14 -12.12 -3.66
CA PHE A 174 6.45 -13.38 -3.92
C PHE A 174 6.43 -13.74 -5.40
N ILE A 175 6.16 -12.79 -6.30
CA ILE A 175 6.20 -13.06 -7.75
C ILE A 175 7.61 -13.50 -8.18
N LEU A 176 8.65 -12.79 -7.72
CA LEU A 176 10.04 -13.10 -8.06
C LEU A 176 10.50 -14.46 -7.52
N ILE A 177 9.95 -14.92 -6.40
CA ILE A 177 10.23 -16.23 -5.81
C ILE A 177 9.42 -17.34 -6.51
N LEU A 178 8.14 -17.08 -6.79
CA LEU A 178 7.23 -18.08 -7.35
C LEU A 178 7.55 -18.45 -8.79
N ILE A 179 7.96 -17.50 -9.64
CA ILE A 179 8.27 -17.79 -11.04
C ILE A 179 9.39 -18.86 -11.15
N PRO A 180 10.55 -18.72 -10.49
CA PRO A 180 11.57 -19.77 -10.46
C PRO A 180 11.09 -21.09 -9.88
N LEU A 181 10.29 -21.06 -8.80
CA LEU A 181 9.73 -22.28 -8.19
C LEU A 181 8.85 -23.05 -9.16
N MET A 182 7.95 -22.35 -9.87
CA MET A 182 7.10 -22.97 -10.89
C MET A 182 7.91 -23.49 -12.08
N GLN A 183 8.97 -22.78 -12.48
CA GLN A 183 9.89 -23.24 -13.52
C GLN A 183 10.69 -24.48 -13.11
N ALA A 184 10.99 -24.64 -11.81
CA ALA A 184 11.62 -25.83 -11.25
C ALA A 184 10.63 -27.00 -11.03
N GLY A 185 9.38 -26.87 -11.47
CA GLY A 185 8.36 -27.93 -11.39
C GLY A 185 7.62 -27.97 -10.05
N TYR A 186 7.80 -26.99 -9.16
CA TYR A 186 7.03 -26.93 -7.91
C TYR A 186 5.64 -26.33 -8.15
N GLU A 187 4.62 -27.12 -7.83
CA GLU A 187 3.22 -26.76 -7.95
C GLU A 187 2.73 -26.00 -6.69
N VAL A 188 3.17 -24.74 -6.57
CA VAL A 188 2.81 -23.87 -5.43
C VAL A 188 1.53 -23.09 -5.71
N ASN A 189 0.56 -23.16 -4.78
CA ASN A 189 -0.65 -22.34 -4.87
C ASN A 189 -0.36 -20.88 -4.48
N MET A 190 -0.55 -19.96 -5.42
CA MET A 190 -0.34 -18.52 -5.20
C MET A 190 -1.47 -17.86 -4.39
N ALA A 191 -2.67 -18.45 -4.36
CA ALA A 191 -3.87 -17.78 -3.89
C ALA A 191 -3.74 -17.28 -2.43
N GLY A 192 -3.32 -18.15 -1.51
CA GLY A 192 -3.15 -17.78 -0.09
C GLY A 192 -2.09 -16.69 0.15
N PHE A 193 -0.95 -16.77 -0.54
CA PHE A 193 0.12 -15.77 -0.40
C PHE A 193 -0.26 -14.42 -1.01
N SER A 194 -0.97 -14.43 -2.14
CA SER A 194 -1.47 -13.23 -2.77
C SER A 194 -2.49 -12.51 -1.87
N SER A 195 -3.37 -13.27 -1.22
CA SER A 195 -4.36 -12.80 -0.25
C SER A 195 -3.72 -12.09 0.95
N LEU A 196 -2.66 -12.65 1.52
CA LEU A 196 -1.91 -12.01 2.60
C LEU A 196 -1.13 -10.78 2.13
N SER A 197 -0.47 -10.86 0.98
CA SER A 197 0.31 -9.75 0.41
C SER A 197 -0.56 -8.53 0.11
N ILE A 198 -1.75 -8.75 -0.46
CA ILE A 198 -2.73 -7.69 -0.71
C ILE A 198 -3.23 -7.09 0.62
N SER A 199 -3.43 -7.92 1.65
CA SER A 199 -3.85 -7.43 2.97
C SER A 199 -2.78 -6.57 3.63
N PHE A 200 -1.51 -6.95 3.50
CA PHE A 200 -0.38 -6.12 3.90
C PHE A 200 -0.37 -4.79 3.13
N MET A 201 -0.51 -4.84 1.81
CA MET A 201 -0.57 -3.65 0.96
C MET A 201 -1.69 -2.69 1.37
N LEU A 202 -2.89 -3.22 1.70
CA LEU A 202 -4.02 -2.42 2.20
C LEU A 202 -3.67 -1.64 3.48
N ILE A 203 -2.94 -2.25 4.43
CA ILE A 203 -2.50 -1.59 5.68
C ILE A 203 -1.53 -0.43 5.38
N PHE A 204 -0.66 -0.57 4.36
CA PHE A 204 0.24 0.50 3.95
C PHE A 204 -0.50 1.62 3.21
N PHE A 205 -1.48 1.27 2.36
CA PHE A 205 -2.26 2.26 1.63
C PHE A 205 -3.16 3.11 2.52
N ILE A 206 -3.79 2.51 3.54
CA ILE A 206 -4.55 3.28 4.54
C ILE A 206 -3.63 4.22 5.32
N SER A 207 -2.43 3.76 5.66
CA SER A 207 -1.45 4.57 6.37
C SER A 207 -0.88 5.70 5.51
N ALA A 208 -0.75 5.48 4.19
CA ALA A 208 -0.39 6.53 3.24
C ALA A 208 -1.47 7.61 3.10
N THR A 209 -2.67 7.38 3.60
CA THR A 209 -3.78 8.33 3.51
C THR A 209 -3.76 9.36 4.65
N ASP A 210 -3.39 8.92 5.85
CA ASP A 210 -3.39 9.72 7.08
C ASP A 210 -2.00 10.32 7.34
N LYS A 211 -1.92 11.63 7.59
CA LYS A 211 -0.64 12.33 7.85
C LYS A 211 0.11 11.79 9.06
N TYR A 212 -0.62 11.46 10.14
CA TYR A 212 -0.02 10.98 11.38
C TYR A 212 0.56 9.58 11.17
N LYS A 213 -0.23 8.67 10.57
CA LYS A 213 0.21 7.29 10.28
C LYS A 213 1.34 7.26 9.26
N LEU A 214 1.27 8.11 8.25
CA LEU A 214 2.34 8.26 7.27
C LEU A 214 3.65 8.63 7.96
N PHE A 215 3.63 9.59 8.90
CA PHE A 215 4.82 9.94 9.67
C PHE A 215 5.34 8.75 10.49
N THR A 216 4.46 8.03 11.21
CA THR A 216 4.82 6.85 11.99
C THR A 216 5.48 5.77 11.14
N ILE A 217 4.95 5.46 9.95
CA ILE A 217 5.58 4.48 9.04
C ILE A 217 6.92 4.99 8.54
N MET A 218 7.00 6.26 8.13
CA MET A 218 8.23 6.83 7.58
C MET A 218 9.39 6.86 8.59
N GLN A 219 9.12 6.80 9.90
CA GLN A 219 10.17 6.63 10.93
C GLN A 219 10.91 5.30 10.83
N PHE A 220 10.27 4.25 10.32
CA PHE A 220 10.90 2.93 10.16
C PHE A 220 11.70 2.85 8.85
N VAL A 221 11.35 3.66 7.85
CA VAL A 221 12.01 3.68 6.54
C VAL A 221 13.45 4.18 6.68
N PRO A 222 14.46 3.38 6.26
CA PRO A 222 15.86 3.80 6.32
C PRO A 222 16.11 5.02 5.42
N PHE A 223 17.04 5.88 5.85
CA PHE A 223 17.44 7.10 5.15
C PHE A 223 16.30 8.11 4.87
N SER A 224 15.14 7.95 5.50
CA SER A 224 14.07 8.92 5.39
C SER A 224 14.35 10.15 6.26
N HIS A 225 13.88 11.32 5.83
CA HIS A 225 13.94 12.53 6.63
C HIS A 225 13.23 12.33 7.97
N SER A 226 11.98 11.82 8.00
CA SER A 226 11.24 11.53 9.24
C SER A 226 12.01 10.66 10.23
N ARG A 227 12.75 9.65 9.75
CA ARG A 227 13.58 8.80 10.61
C ARG A 227 14.76 9.58 11.18
N ALA A 228 15.43 10.39 10.38
CA ALA A 228 16.52 11.26 10.87
C ALA A 228 16.02 12.20 11.98
N GLN A 229 14.87 12.85 11.78
CA GLN A 229 14.23 13.72 12.77
C GLN A 229 13.90 12.95 14.06
N TYR A 230 13.28 11.78 13.93
CA TYR A 230 12.94 10.94 15.08
C TYR A 230 14.18 10.50 15.86
N LEU A 231 15.26 10.13 15.17
CA LEU A 231 16.52 9.75 15.80
C LEU A 231 17.19 10.93 16.50
N GLU A 232 17.11 12.14 15.92
CA GLU A 232 17.64 13.37 16.52
C GLU A 232 16.90 13.69 17.83
N VAL A 233 15.56 13.71 17.82
CA VAL A 233 14.72 13.88 19.03
C VAL A 233 15.01 12.80 20.06
N ARG A 234 15.07 11.53 19.64
CA ARG A 234 15.34 10.40 20.54
C ARG A 234 16.75 10.46 21.14
N SER A 235 17.72 10.99 20.41
CA SER A 235 19.09 11.18 20.92
C SER A 235 19.14 12.25 22.02
N LEU A 236 18.42 13.36 21.86
CA LEU A 236 18.30 14.41 22.88
C LEU A 236 17.62 13.86 24.14
N LEU A 237 16.53 13.08 23.98
CA LEU A 237 15.85 12.43 25.11
C LEU A 237 16.73 11.39 25.81
N ARG A 238 17.46 10.56 25.07
CA ARG A 238 18.37 9.56 25.66
C ARG A 238 19.55 10.18 26.40
N ARG A 239 20.10 11.30 25.92
CA ARG A 239 21.14 12.04 26.65
C ARG A 239 20.66 12.46 28.04
N ARG A 240 19.36 12.74 28.19
CA ARG A 240 18.74 13.06 29.50
C ARG A 240 18.44 11.82 30.34
N LEU A 241 17.94 10.73 29.76
CA LEU A 241 17.64 9.48 30.48
C LEU A 241 18.89 8.77 31.04
N LYS A 242 20.09 9.08 30.51
CA LYS A 242 21.36 8.54 31.01
C LYS A 242 21.96 9.33 32.19
N LEU A 243 21.30 10.40 32.64
CA LEU A 243 21.75 11.16 33.81
C LEU A 243 21.58 10.29 35.05
N THR A 244 22.70 10.00 35.71
CA THR A 244 22.76 9.25 36.96
C THR A 244 22.07 10.04 38.07
N ALA A 245 21.48 9.35 39.05
CA ALA A 245 20.82 9.99 40.17
C ALA A 245 21.78 10.96 40.89
N GLY A 246 21.57 12.27 40.73
CA GLY A 246 22.41 13.32 41.32
C GLY A 246 22.78 14.47 40.38
N ASP A 247 22.65 14.30 39.05
CA ASP A 247 22.98 15.37 38.11
C ASP A 247 21.88 16.46 38.07
N VAL A 248 22.28 17.72 38.29
CA VAL A 248 21.39 18.88 38.16
C VAL A 248 21.07 19.11 36.69
N VAL A 249 19.83 18.79 36.31
CA VAL A 249 19.35 18.97 34.94
C VAL A 249 19.12 20.45 34.67
N ASP A 250 19.97 21.08 33.86
CA ASP A 250 19.66 22.41 33.31
C ASP A 250 18.51 22.27 32.29
N MET A 251 17.29 22.46 32.79
CA MET A 251 16.06 22.43 32.01
C MET A 251 15.99 23.58 31.00
N LYS A 252 16.65 24.71 31.27
CA LYS A 252 16.69 25.85 30.34
C LYS A 252 17.52 25.52 29.11
N ALA A 253 18.68 24.89 29.30
CA ALA A 253 19.49 24.41 28.19
C ALA A 253 18.74 23.36 27.35
N PHE A 254 18.04 22.42 28.00
CA PHE A 254 17.21 21.43 27.29
C PHE A 254 16.13 22.08 26.44
N LEU A 255 15.35 22.98 27.04
CA LEU A 255 14.26 23.66 26.34
C LEU A 255 14.77 24.47 25.16
N ARG A 256 15.96 25.07 25.28
CA ARG A 256 16.61 25.79 24.17
C ARG A 256 17.01 24.84 23.03
N ASP A 257 17.61 23.70 23.33
CA ASP A 257 18.00 22.71 22.32
C ASP A 257 16.77 22.13 21.61
N PHE A 258 15.73 21.81 22.39
CA PHE A 258 14.47 21.28 21.88
C PHE A 258 13.73 22.31 21.03
N GLU A 259 13.68 23.57 21.48
CA GLU A 259 13.11 24.68 20.71
C GLU A 259 13.87 24.90 19.40
N THR A 260 15.20 24.89 19.45
CA THR A 260 16.05 25.05 18.26
C THR A 260 15.79 23.93 17.24
N LEU A 261 15.64 22.70 17.73
CA LEU A 261 15.30 21.55 16.90
C LEU A 261 13.93 21.69 16.23
N ILE A 262 12.90 22.10 16.99
CA ILE A 262 11.55 22.34 16.46
C ILE A 262 11.57 23.44 15.41
N ILE A 263 12.27 24.54 15.67
CA ILE A 263 12.40 25.66 14.74
C ILE A 263 13.08 25.21 13.45
N LYS A 264 14.20 24.49 13.56
CA LYS A 264 14.95 23.95 12.40
C LYS A 264 14.08 23.02 11.56
N HIS A 265 13.33 22.10 12.18
CA HIS A 265 12.44 21.20 11.46
C HIS A 265 11.26 21.92 10.80
N THR A 266 10.68 22.90 11.48
CA THR A 266 9.52 23.63 10.94
C THR A 266 9.94 24.54 9.79
N TYR A 267 11.13 25.13 9.89
CA TYR A 267 11.73 25.93 8.82
C TYR A 267 12.02 25.08 7.57
N HIS A 268 12.60 23.88 7.72
CA HIS A 268 12.85 22.97 6.59
C HIS A 268 11.57 22.45 5.91
N HIS A 269 10.43 22.45 6.58
CA HIS A 269 9.14 21.98 6.05
C HIS A 269 8.20 23.09 5.58
N ALA A 270 8.63 24.35 5.68
CA ALA A 270 7.88 25.49 5.17
C ALA A 270 8.50 25.96 3.85
N GLU A 271 7.67 26.31 2.88
CA GLU A 271 8.18 26.87 1.61
C GLU A 271 8.68 28.31 1.81
N THR A 272 8.18 28.99 2.84
CA THR A 272 8.53 30.36 3.18
C THR A 272 8.71 30.55 4.68
N GLN A 273 9.54 31.52 5.07
CA GLN A 273 9.74 31.90 6.47
C GLN A 273 8.42 32.32 7.15
N LYS A 274 7.54 33.00 6.41
CA LYS A 274 6.20 33.38 6.85
C LYS A 274 5.34 32.18 7.23
N GLU A 275 5.40 31.13 6.43
CA GLU A 275 4.69 29.89 6.71
C GLU A 275 5.27 29.16 7.94
N ALA A 276 6.59 29.12 8.09
CA ALA A 276 7.23 28.56 9.28
C ALA A 276 6.84 29.31 10.56
N ALA A 277 6.88 30.65 10.52
CA ALA A 277 6.50 31.51 11.64
C ALA A 277 5.03 31.31 12.03
N ARG A 278 4.14 31.21 11.04
CA ARG A 278 2.73 30.90 11.24
C ARG A 278 2.50 29.52 11.86
N ARG A 279 3.22 28.48 11.41
CA ARG A 279 3.10 27.11 11.95
C ARG A 279 3.59 27.01 13.39
N LEU A 280 4.60 27.80 13.75
CA LEU A 280 5.15 27.88 15.10
C LEU A 280 4.38 28.84 16.02
N ASN A 281 3.42 29.59 15.47
CA ASN A 281 2.70 30.64 16.17
C ASN A 281 3.63 31.71 16.80
N ILE A 282 4.70 32.08 16.07
CA ILE A 282 5.67 33.11 16.47
C ILE A 282 5.80 34.17 15.37
N SER A 283 6.33 35.35 15.70
CA SER A 283 6.59 36.39 14.69
C SER A 283 7.78 36.02 13.78
N GLU A 284 7.75 36.49 12.53
CA GLU A 284 8.85 36.29 11.56
C GLU A 284 10.19 36.83 12.08
N SER A 285 10.14 37.94 12.83
CA SER A 285 11.30 38.57 13.47
C SER A 285 11.88 37.74 14.62
N ASN A 286 11.05 37.02 15.38
CA ASN A 286 11.53 36.09 16.39
C ASN A 286 12.11 34.83 15.75
N LEU A 287 11.50 34.37 14.65
CA LEU A 287 12.03 33.25 13.88
C LEU A 287 13.40 33.60 13.26
N SER A 288 13.57 34.76 12.65
CA SER A 288 14.86 35.15 12.04
C SER A 288 15.99 35.23 13.06
N ARG A 289 15.73 35.77 14.26
CA ARG A 289 16.70 35.81 15.36
C ARG A 289 17.11 34.43 15.87
N LYS A 290 16.23 33.43 15.78
CA LYS A 290 16.48 32.07 16.25
C LYS A 290 17.07 31.15 15.17
N VAL A 291 16.86 31.47 13.89
CA VAL A 291 17.41 30.74 12.74
C VAL A 291 18.78 31.27 12.30
N ALA A 292 19.06 32.55 12.50
CA ALA A 292 20.39 33.11 12.25
C ALA A 292 21.41 32.47 13.19
N PRO A 293 22.48 31.83 12.66
CA PRO A 293 23.49 31.20 13.51
C PRO A 293 24.16 32.26 14.39
N ARG A 294 24.31 31.94 15.67
CA ARG A 294 25.36 32.51 16.51
C ARG A 294 26.62 31.68 16.31
#